data_AF-A0A960AK06-F1
#
_entry.id   AF-A0A960AK06-F1
#
_cell.length_a   1.000
_cell.length_b   1.000
_cell.length_c   1.000
_cell.angle_alpha   90.00
_cell.angle_beta   90.00
_cell.angle_gamma   90.00
#
_symmetry.space_group_name_H-M   'P 1'
#
loop_
_entity.id
_entity.type
_entity.pdbx_description
1 polymer ?
#
loop_
_entity_poly.entity_id
_entity_poly.type
_entity_poly.pdbx_seq_one_letter_code
_entity_poly.pdbx_strand_id
1 'polypeptide(L)'
;MREIIIALLPPLPGERWSWREVAAELAAYNYPVRIVAHLPQAAPSGELDLAGEWVAHCALELATQVGRPPVLLVARGGAGRMLTALGFAQKASRRRVVGYVLVDADLPKAGVADWPDAPVTYIGTREAHAAELRGWDVVTDGDLAATLRIVTDQSA
;
A
#
# COMPACT_ATOMS: atom_id res chain seq x y z
N MET A 1 22.00 3.41 -7.65
CA MET A 1 20.94 3.15 -6.66
C MET A 1 19.65 2.87 -7.41
N ARG A 2 18.90 1.83 -7.06
CA ARG A 2 17.61 1.55 -7.70
C ARG A 2 16.56 2.48 -7.09
N GLU A 3 15.87 3.23 -7.93
CA GLU A 3 14.82 4.14 -7.52
C GLU A 3 13.59 3.35 -7.04
N ILE A 4 13.25 3.43 -5.75
CA ILE A 4 12.03 2.84 -5.19
C ILE A 4 10.88 3.83 -5.37
N ILE A 5 9.72 3.31 -5.74
CA ILE A 5 8.49 4.10 -5.85
C ILE A 5 7.59 3.83 -4.67
N ILE A 6 7.15 4.90 -3.99
CA ILE A 6 6.13 4.85 -2.95
C ILE A 6 4.76 4.94 -3.63
N ALA A 7 4.05 3.81 -3.71
CA ALA A 7 2.71 3.75 -4.29
C ALA A 7 1.66 3.95 -3.19
N LEU A 8 1.02 5.12 -3.21
CA LEU A 8 -0.05 5.50 -2.30
C LEU A 8 -1.39 5.06 -2.90
N LEU A 9 -1.97 4.00 -2.34
CA LEU A 9 -3.15 3.32 -2.90
C LEU A 9 -4.45 4.04 -2.53
N PRO A 10 -5.47 4.07 -3.40
CA PRO A 10 -6.68 4.83 -3.16
C PRO A 10 -7.56 4.22 -2.06
N PRO A 11 -8.47 4.99 -1.46
CA PRO A 11 -9.55 4.44 -0.63
C PRO A 11 -10.38 3.42 -1.40
N LEU A 12 -11.06 2.55 -0.64
CA LEU A 12 -12.17 1.78 -1.17
C LEU A 12 -13.33 2.73 -1.54
N PRO A 13 -14.16 2.38 -2.54
CA PRO A 13 -15.41 3.10 -2.80
C PRO A 13 -16.24 3.26 -1.52
N GLY A 14 -16.60 4.49 -1.19
CA GLY A 14 -17.34 4.86 0.03
C GLY A 14 -16.47 5.46 1.14
N GLU A 15 -15.17 5.20 1.16
CA GLU A 15 -14.25 5.86 2.09
C GLU A 15 -13.83 7.25 1.59
N ARG A 16 -13.57 8.18 2.52
CA ARG A 16 -13.19 9.56 2.22
C ARG A 16 -11.94 9.99 2.97
N TRP A 17 -10.80 9.94 2.29
CA TRP A 17 -9.51 10.49 2.74
C TRP A 17 -8.62 10.70 1.50
N SER A 18 -7.49 11.42 1.66
CA SER A 18 -6.60 11.76 0.53
C SER A 18 -5.12 11.65 0.89
N TRP A 19 -4.30 11.32 -0.10
CA TRP A 19 -2.84 11.25 -0.02
C TRP A 19 -2.11 12.52 -0.41
N ARG A 20 -2.82 13.59 -0.81
CA ARG A 20 -2.21 14.76 -1.47
C ARG A 20 -1.12 15.44 -0.64
N GLU A 21 -1.37 15.66 0.65
CA GLU A 21 -0.40 16.32 1.54
C GLU A 21 0.85 15.46 1.74
N VAL A 22 0.66 14.18 2.07
CA VAL A 22 1.75 13.20 2.22
C VAL A 22 2.58 13.08 0.94
N ALA A 23 1.93 13.03 -0.22
CA ALA A 23 2.61 12.95 -1.51
C ALA A 23 3.40 14.22 -1.83
N ALA A 24 2.83 15.40 -1.55
CA ALA A 24 3.50 16.68 -1.75
C ALA A 24 4.77 16.78 -0.88
N GLU A 25 4.68 16.32 0.37
CA GLU A 25 5.82 16.31 1.28
C GLU A 25 6.90 15.31 0.83
N LEU A 26 6.54 14.07 0.51
CA LEU A 26 7.48 13.08 -0.02
C LEU A 26 8.21 13.60 -1.27
N ALA A 27 7.47 14.23 -2.18
CA ALA A 27 8.03 14.85 -3.38
C ALA A 27 8.99 16.01 -3.06
N ALA A 28 8.69 16.83 -2.05
CA ALA A 28 9.57 17.90 -1.59
C ALA A 28 10.92 17.38 -1.06
N TYR A 29 10.95 16.14 -0.53
CA TYR A 29 12.16 15.44 -0.12
C TYR A 29 12.80 14.59 -1.24
N ASN A 30 12.34 14.71 -2.49
CA ASN A 30 12.81 13.96 -3.66
C ASN A 30 12.55 12.44 -3.60
N TYR A 31 11.52 12.01 -2.88
CA TYR A 31 11.09 10.61 -2.91
C TYR A 31 10.14 10.39 -4.10
N PRO A 32 10.42 9.39 -4.96
CA PRO A 32 9.55 9.04 -6.07
C PRO A 32 8.20 8.51 -5.55
N VAL A 33 7.15 9.30 -5.69
CA VAL A 33 5.81 8.98 -5.17
C VAL A 33 4.80 8.87 -6.30
N ARG A 34 3.91 7.87 -6.21
CA ARG A 34 2.78 7.69 -7.12
C ARG A 34 1.49 7.59 -6.32
N ILE A 35 0.60 8.55 -6.52
CA ILE A 35 -0.81 8.41 -6.10
C ILE A 35 -1.51 7.55 -7.15
N VAL A 36 -2.05 6.40 -6.74
CA VAL A 36 -2.82 5.53 -7.61
C VAL A 36 -4.26 6.05 -7.71
N ALA A 37 -4.79 6.13 -8.92
CA ALA A 37 -6.12 6.71 -9.17
C ALA A 37 -7.22 5.90 -8.49
N HIS A 38 -8.29 6.58 -8.04
CA HIS A 38 -9.45 5.93 -7.45
C HIS A 38 -10.16 5.03 -8.47
N LEU A 39 -10.67 3.88 -8.00
CA LEU A 39 -11.61 3.08 -8.78
C LEU A 39 -12.86 3.94 -9.08
N PRO A 40 -13.29 4.06 -10.34
CA PRO A 40 -14.52 4.78 -10.67
C PRO A 40 -15.71 4.18 -9.93
N GLN A 41 -16.62 5.04 -9.46
CA GLN A 41 -17.79 4.60 -8.72
C GLN A 41 -18.80 3.95 -9.69
N ALA A 42 -18.79 2.61 -9.76
CA ALA A 42 -19.79 1.82 -10.48
C ALA A 42 -20.98 1.48 -9.56
N ALA A 43 -22.07 0.97 -10.13
CA ALA A 43 -23.18 0.40 -9.36
C ALA A 43 -22.63 -0.70 -8.41
N PRO A 44 -23.20 -0.88 -7.21
CA PRO A 44 -22.64 -1.80 -6.23
C PRO A 44 -22.63 -3.23 -6.77
N SER A 45 -21.44 -3.73 -7.08
CA SER A 45 -21.14 -5.16 -7.21
C SER A 45 -20.89 -5.74 -5.81
N GLY A 46 -20.98 -7.07 -5.65
CA GLY A 46 -20.85 -7.71 -4.31
C GLY A 46 -19.49 -7.45 -3.66
N GLU A 47 -19.32 -7.76 -2.37
CA GLU A 47 -18.05 -7.49 -1.66
C GLU A 47 -16.84 -8.20 -2.29
N LEU A 48 -17.02 -9.44 -2.76
CA LEU A 48 -15.98 -10.18 -3.47
C LEU A 48 -15.66 -9.56 -4.84
N ASP A 49 -16.67 -9.05 -5.53
CA ASP A 49 -16.50 -8.37 -6.81
C ASP A 49 -15.69 -7.08 -6.61
N LEU A 50 -16.03 -6.30 -5.57
CA LEU A 50 -15.34 -5.07 -5.23
C LEU A 50 -13.85 -5.30 -4.93
N ALA A 51 -13.52 -6.35 -4.16
CA ALA A 51 -12.14 -6.68 -3.85
C ALA A 51 -11.33 -7.00 -5.12
N GLY A 52 -11.90 -7.81 -6.02
CA GLY A 52 -11.28 -8.14 -7.30
C GLY A 52 -11.11 -6.93 -8.21
N GLU A 53 -12.16 -6.13 -8.37
CA GLU A 53 -12.17 -4.90 -9.19
C GLU A 53 -11.14 -3.88 -8.70
N TRP A 54 -11.09 -3.63 -7.38
CA TRP A 54 -10.16 -2.66 -6.80
C TRP A 54 -8.70 -3.11 -6.99
N VAL A 55 -8.41 -4.41 -6.77
CA VAL A 55 -7.06 -4.96 -6.98
C VAL A 55 -6.67 -4.89 -8.45
N ALA A 56 -7.56 -5.29 -9.36
CA ALA A 56 -7.32 -5.25 -10.80
C ALA A 56 -7.05 -3.82 -11.28
N HIS A 57 -7.87 -2.86 -10.86
CA HIS A 57 -7.71 -1.44 -11.16
C HIS A 57 -6.36 -0.90 -10.68
N CYS A 58 -6.00 -1.12 -9.41
CA CYS A 58 -4.71 -0.68 -8.87
C CYS A 58 -3.53 -1.34 -9.58
N ALA A 59 -3.64 -2.62 -9.94
CA ALA A 59 -2.60 -3.32 -10.68
C ALA A 59 -2.40 -2.76 -12.10
N LEU A 60 -3.50 -2.46 -12.81
CA LEU A 60 -3.46 -1.83 -14.13
C LEU A 60 -2.88 -0.42 -14.07
N GLU A 61 -3.30 0.39 -13.10
CA GLU A 61 -2.74 1.71 -12.87
C GLU A 61 -1.23 1.65 -12.64
N LEU A 62 -0.78 0.76 -11.74
CA LEU A 62 0.65 0.57 -11.48
C LEU A 62 1.42 0.04 -12.70
N ALA A 63 0.78 -0.75 -13.57
CA ALA A 63 1.38 -1.29 -14.79
C ALA A 63 1.66 -0.23 -15.86
N THR A 64 0.97 0.92 -15.83
CA THR A 64 1.25 2.08 -16.71
C THR A 64 2.62 2.70 -16.43
N GLN A 65 3.26 2.38 -15.30
CA GLN A 65 4.54 2.94 -14.94
C GLN A 65 5.68 2.36 -15.77
N VAL A 66 6.35 3.24 -16.53
CA VAL A 66 7.52 2.90 -17.34
C VAL A 66 8.65 2.39 -16.45
N GLY A 67 9.39 1.38 -16.92
CA GLY A 67 10.54 0.80 -16.23
C GLY A 67 10.20 -0.12 -15.04
N ARG A 68 8.97 -0.06 -14.50
CA ARG A 68 8.49 -0.84 -13.36
C ARG A 68 9.49 -0.89 -12.20
N PRO A 69 9.88 0.27 -11.62
CA PRO A 69 10.82 0.30 -10.51
C PRO A 69 10.25 -0.50 -9.32
N PRO A 70 11.11 -1.04 -8.43
CA PRO A 70 10.64 -1.67 -7.21
C PRO A 70 9.67 -0.76 -6.43
N VAL A 71 8.63 -1.34 -5.83
CA VAL A 71 7.52 -0.56 -5.27
C VAL A 71 7.29 -0.87 -3.79
N LEU A 72 7.13 0.19 -3.00
CA LEU A 72 6.60 0.15 -1.63
C LEU A 72 5.09 0.40 -1.72
N LEU A 73 4.26 -0.57 -1.31
CA LEU A 73 2.81 -0.46 -1.39
C LEU A 73 2.24 0.09 -0.08
N VAL A 74 1.56 1.23 -0.13
CA VAL A 74 1.00 1.91 1.04
C VAL A 74 -0.52 1.95 0.95
N ALA A 75 -1.20 1.32 1.90
CA ALA A 75 -2.66 1.34 2.00
C ALA A 75 -3.13 1.94 3.32
N ARG A 76 -4.31 2.53 3.31
CA ARG A 76 -4.99 3.08 4.49
C ARG A 76 -6.40 2.53 4.61
N GLY A 77 -6.91 2.43 5.84
CA GLY A 77 -8.29 2.01 6.10
C GLY A 77 -8.60 0.62 5.53
N GLY A 78 -9.79 0.46 4.94
CA GLY A 78 -10.25 -0.81 4.39
C GLY A 78 -9.46 -1.29 3.16
N ALA A 79 -8.61 -0.46 2.56
CA ALA A 79 -7.74 -0.90 1.46
C ALA A 79 -6.63 -1.86 1.95
N GLY A 80 -6.29 -1.86 3.25
CA GLY A 80 -5.22 -2.68 3.82
C GLY A 80 -5.39 -4.17 3.55
N ARG A 81 -6.62 -4.70 3.66
CA ARG A 81 -6.95 -6.11 3.37
C ARG A 81 -6.61 -6.54 1.93
N MET A 82 -6.48 -5.60 1.00
CA MET A 82 -6.22 -5.87 -0.42
C MET A 82 -4.72 -5.96 -0.75
N LEU A 83 -3.84 -5.53 0.17
CA LEU A 83 -2.39 -5.46 -0.09
C LEU A 83 -1.77 -6.80 -0.48
N THR A 84 -2.22 -7.90 0.12
CA THR A 84 -1.71 -9.24 -0.21
C THR A 84 -1.98 -9.58 -1.67
N ALA A 85 -3.22 -9.41 -2.14
CA ALA A 85 -3.60 -9.70 -3.52
C ALA A 85 -2.89 -8.77 -4.52
N LEU A 86 -2.78 -7.49 -4.18
CA LEU A 86 -2.06 -6.52 -5.02
C LEU A 86 -0.56 -6.83 -5.09
N GLY A 87 0.06 -7.24 -3.98
CA GLY A 87 1.46 -7.67 -3.93
C GLY A 87 1.73 -8.86 -4.85
N PHE A 88 0.88 -9.88 -4.81
CA PHE A 88 0.94 -11.01 -5.75
C PHE A 88 0.77 -10.56 -7.21
N ALA A 89 -0.15 -9.63 -7.50
CA ALA A 89 -0.33 -9.09 -8.84
C ALA A 89 0.93 -8.36 -9.34
N GLN A 90 1.59 -7.57 -8.49
CA GLN A 90 2.86 -6.92 -8.84
C GLN A 90 3.97 -7.94 -9.14
N LYS A 91 4.10 -8.98 -8.33
CA LYS A 91 5.05 -10.07 -8.58
C LYS A 91 4.79 -10.82 -9.87
N ALA A 92 3.53 -11.19 -10.13
CA ALA A 92 3.13 -11.84 -11.37
C ALA A 92 3.49 -10.98 -12.59
N SER A 93 3.45 -9.65 -12.43
CA SER A 93 3.91 -8.68 -13.44
C SER A 93 5.45 -8.49 -13.51
N ARG A 94 6.22 -9.30 -12.78
CA ARG A 94 7.68 -9.25 -12.61
C ARG A 94 8.17 -7.94 -11.99
N ARG A 95 7.33 -7.28 -11.18
CA ARG A 95 7.71 -6.10 -10.40
C ARG A 95 8.04 -6.52 -8.97
N ARG A 96 9.21 -6.13 -8.47
CA ARG A 96 9.60 -6.35 -7.08
C ARG A 96 8.76 -5.46 -6.16
N VAL A 97 8.09 -6.06 -5.19
CA VAL A 97 7.53 -5.35 -4.03
C VAL A 97 8.62 -5.33 -2.97
N VAL A 98 9.02 -4.13 -2.51
CA VAL A 98 10.09 -3.99 -1.50
C VAL A 98 9.57 -4.01 -0.08
N GLY A 99 8.27 -3.73 0.10
CA GLY A 99 7.60 -3.78 1.39
C GLY A 99 6.13 -3.36 1.29
N TYR A 100 5.45 -3.48 2.41
CA TYR A 100 4.04 -3.12 2.60
C TYR A 100 3.91 -2.17 3.79
N VAL A 101 3.16 -1.09 3.62
CA VAL A 101 2.82 -0.16 4.71
C VAL A 101 1.31 -0.09 4.89
N LEU A 102 0.86 -0.37 6.12
CA LEU A 102 -0.55 -0.32 6.53
C LEU A 102 -0.75 0.88 7.47
N VAL A 103 -1.46 1.91 7.00
CA VAL A 103 -1.72 3.13 7.77
C VAL A 103 -3.13 3.09 8.34
N ASP A 104 -3.31 2.89 9.64
CA ASP A 104 -4.62 2.69 10.30
C ASP A 104 -5.53 1.75 9.49
N ALA A 105 -4.92 0.73 8.89
CA ALA A 105 -5.54 -0.09 7.87
C ALA A 105 -6.00 -1.44 8.44
N ASP A 106 -7.02 -2.01 7.82
CA ASP A 106 -7.46 -3.37 8.14
C ASP A 106 -6.37 -4.36 7.70
N LEU A 107 -6.05 -5.32 8.56
CA LEU A 107 -5.02 -6.32 8.24
C LEU A 107 -5.55 -7.37 7.24
N PRO A 108 -4.73 -7.83 6.28
CA PRO A 108 -5.07 -9.00 5.47
C PRO A 108 -5.37 -10.22 6.33
N LYS A 109 -6.28 -11.07 5.85
CA LYS A 109 -6.65 -12.32 6.52
C LYS A 109 -5.40 -13.19 6.73
N ALA A 110 -5.27 -13.75 7.92
CA ALA A 110 -4.18 -14.68 8.22
C ALA A 110 -4.32 -15.98 7.41
N GLY A 111 -3.20 -16.64 7.15
CA GLY A 111 -3.17 -17.95 6.48
C GLY A 111 -3.11 -17.90 4.94
N VAL A 112 -2.86 -16.73 4.35
CA VAL A 112 -2.47 -16.67 2.93
C VAL A 112 -1.05 -17.20 2.81
N ALA A 113 -0.86 -18.33 2.14
CA ALA A 113 0.44 -18.95 1.95
C ALA A 113 1.42 -17.97 1.29
N ASP A 114 2.65 -17.92 1.80
CA ASP A 114 3.77 -17.11 1.30
C ASP A 114 3.59 -15.58 1.39
N TRP A 115 2.67 -15.10 2.23
CA TRP A 115 2.56 -13.67 2.58
C TRP A 115 2.69 -13.46 4.10
N PRO A 116 3.44 -12.44 4.56
CA PRO A 116 4.15 -11.46 3.75
C PRO A 116 5.46 -11.99 3.16
N ASP A 117 5.74 -11.54 1.95
CA ASP A 117 6.94 -11.91 1.18
C ASP A 117 8.01 -10.82 1.13
N ALA A 118 7.70 -9.67 1.73
CA ALA A 118 8.53 -8.50 1.91
C ALA A 118 8.19 -7.88 3.28
N PRO A 119 9.06 -7.05 3.88
CA PRO A 119 8.78 -6.40 5.16
C PRO A 119 7.43 -5.71 5.21
N VAL A 120 6.78 -5.76 6.39
CA VAL A 120 5.50 -5.11 6.65
C VAL A 120 5.67 -4.14 7.80
N THR A 121 5.28 -2.89 7.58
CA THR A 121 5.21 -1.84 8.60
C THR A 121 3.76 -1.44 8.82
N TYR A 122 3.32 -1.43 10.06
CA TYR A 122 2.04 -0.89 10.48
C TYR A 122 2.24 0.49 11.10
N ILE A 123 1.47 1.49 10.63
CA ILE A 123 1.50 2.86 11.15
C ILE A 123 0.12 3.18 11.72
N GLY A 124 0.05 3.58 12.98
CA GLY A 124 -1.19 3.95 13.66
C GLY A 124 -1.58 2.98 14.77
N THR A 125 -2.82 3.08 15.25
CA THR A 125 -3.23 2.42 16.52
C THR A 125 -4.34 1.39 16.36
N ARG A 126 -5.10 1.43 15.26
CA ARG A 126 -6.34 0.66 15.10
C ARG A 126 -6.15 -0.86 15.23
N GLU A 127 -5.14 -1.40 14.56
CA GLU A 127 -4.78 -2.82 14.54
C GLU A 127 -3.35 -3.06 15.05
N ALA A 128 -2.77 -2.10 15.79
CA ALA A 128 -1.37 -2.13 16.23
C ALA A 128 -1.03 -3.42 16.99
N HIS A 129 -1.86 -3.81 17.96
CA HIS A 129 -1.66 -5.04 18.72
C HIS A 129 -1.69 -6.30 17.85
N ALA A 130 -2.60 -6.35 16.86
CA ALA A 130 -2.69 -7.48 15.94
C ALA A 130 -1.48 -7.52 14.98
N ALA A 131 -0.93 -6.37 14.61
CA ALA A 131 0.32 -6.27 13.84
C ALA A 131 1.54 -6.73 14.66
N GLU A 132 1.63 -6.35 15.93
CA GLU A 132 2.68 -6.81 16.87
C GLU A 132 2.67 -8.33 17.01
N LEU A 133 1.48 -8.93 17.17
CA LEU A 133 1.34 -10.40 17.26
C LEU A 133 1.81 -11.13 15.98
N ARG A 134 1.86 -10.42 14.84
CA ARG A 134 2.41 -10.93 13.57
C ARG A 134 3.92 -10.66 13.42
N GLY A 135 4.54 -9.99 14.39
CA GLY A 135 5.96 -9.63 14.37
C GLY A 135 6.29 -8.53 13.37
N TRP A 136 5.32 -7.67 13.02
CA TRP A 136 5.54 -6.55 12.10
C TRP A 136 6.09 -5.33 12.84
N ASP A 137 6.80 -4.47 12.11
CA ASP A 137 7.23 -3.19 12.66
C ASP A 137 5.99 -2.32 12.90
N VAL A 138 5.84 -1.79 14.10
CA VAL A 138 4.71 -0.93 14.48
C VAL A 138 5.22 0.46 14.86
N VAL A 139 4.69 1.47 14.17
CA VAL A 139 5.00 2.89 14.39
C VAL A 139 3.71 3.61 14.77
N THR A 140 3.71 4.32 15.88
CA THR A 140 2.53 5.06 16.37
C THR A 140 2.68 6.58 16.20
N ASP A 141 3.79 7.04 15.63
CA ASP A 141 4.07 8.46 15.43
C ASP A 141 3.18 9.12 14.36
N GLY A 142 2.96 10.42 14.50
CA GLY A 142 2.00 11.21 13.72
C GLY A 142 2.52 11.72 12.37
N ASP A 143 3.84 11.75 12.14
CA ASP A 143 4.41 12.19 10.87
C ASP A 143 4.53 11.01 9.89
N LEU A 144 3.48 10.85 9.10
CA LEU A 144 3.38 9.76 8.13
C LEU A 144 4.40 9.91 6.99
N ALA A 145 4.66 11.12 6.50
CA ALA A 145 5.59 11.33 5.40
C ALA A 145 7.03 11.06 5.86
N ALA A 146 7.43 11.51 7.06
CA ALA A 146 8.71 11.14 7.64
C ALA A 146 8.85 9.63 7.84
N THR A 147 7.82 8.97 8.36
CA THR A 147 7.85 7.52 8.57
C THR A 147 8.01 6.76 7.25
N LEU A 148 7.28 7.16 6.20
CA LEU A 148 7.40 6.54 4.88
C LEU A 148 8.80 6.71 4.25
N ARG A 149 9.47 7.84 4.49
CA ARG A 149 10.88 8.03 4.07
C ARG A 149 11.80 7.03 4.76
N ILE A 150 11.70 6.89 6.08
CA ILE A 150 12.49 5.94 6.87
C ILE A 150 12.27 4.50 6.37
N VAL A 151 11.02 4.08 6.19
CA VAL A 151 10.69 2.74 5.69
C VAL A 151 11.22 2.51 4.27
N THR A 152 11.15 3.54 3.42
CA THR A 152 11.69 3.48 2.05
C THR A 152 13.20 3.30 2.06
N ASP A 153 13.92 4.06 2.89
CA ASP A 153 15.38 3.99 3.00
C ASP A 153 15.87 2.65 3.54
N GLN A 154 15.12 2.03 4.46
CA GLN A 154 15.39 0.68 4.97
C GLN A 154 15.16 -0.42 3.91
N SER A 155 14.33 -0.13 2.91
CA SER A 155 13.95 -1.08 1.84
C SER A 155 14.81 -0.98 0.58
N ALA A 156 15.69 0.03 0.50
CA ALA A 156 16.56 0.37 -0.64
C ALA A 156 17.80 -0.54 -0.76
#